data_AF-A0CWW9-F1
#
_entry.id   AF-A0CWW9-F1
#
_cell.length_a   1.000
_cell.length_b   1.000
_cell.length_c   1.000
_cell.angle_alpha   90.00
_cell.angle_beta   90.00
_cell.angle_gamma   90.00
#
_symmetry.space_group_name_H-M   'P 1'
#
loop_
_entity.id
_entity.type
_entity.pdbx_description
1 polymer ?
#
loop_
_entity_poly.entity_id
_entity_poly.type
_entity_poly.pdbx_seq_one_letter_code
_entity_poly.pdbx_strand_id
1 'polypeptide(L)'
;MHNLPSISNAIKKFNVYTRPVSLLLLKEQGHRTYLGVFLTSILVSLVVLVYYSGLESLIVRNNPSAISYTTYSEDQKPFYLAPQNFSIAIAQKGNDLMASYILEGSIGQTDGLTIQEIPMSKCIDFQFDDPTLNAYFDKSDQIWYCIDWKFLTSIVLEGGLESSKDKSLQIKVKQCTSASTQCIAPNIMDSDQFLLKMTSANTDISNFKKPVNLIGKSFVLTSLLNFTKKLNIILQPQLTQTDNGYIVQDQYEETMLSISNYYETIQDKSSDQQIFQINISLDQKTFITQRSYPRVYQYLGDIGGFWEIIYLCSLLFIMPFNNLSYRVSLLNELFNFEMDYDNKVHPDNKGKAKVREILNKSVQLEKFNRMSKVAEHDANQKSKLLDQISSDITQFFKEQESRLDLQFFDYFGCCQCKKGGKRELINFSMGKITHTLDITYIIKKLQEIDKLKLILLSSDQIKLFDYLPKPKLGLHMKASENEYCSILKPEQSDLDKALEAQKAFQQLQDQDDEITPKLVKLLDEDLVALFKLQLNKGVNRSLKKTGQLADAVQQLMIMNAKEKEIEKTSKKKKKKNKESSNSENSESSGSEN
;
A
#
# COMPACT_ATOMS: atom_id res chain seq x y z
N MET A 1 -20.54 -27.08 43.01
CA MET A 1 -20.47 -25.75 42.36
C MET A 1 -19.20 -25.71 41.53
N HIS A 2 -19.32 -25.91 40.21
CA HIS A 2 -18.18 -25.90 39.30
C HIS A 2 -17.79 -24.46 38.95
N ASN A 3 -16.52 -24.12 39.17
CA ASN A 3 -15.90 -22.86 38.79
C ASN A 3 -16.01 -22.66 37.27
N LEU A 4 -16.86 -21.72 36.83
CA LEU A 4 -16.82 -21.24 35.46
C LEU A 4 -15.46 -20.54 35.22
N PRO A 5 -14.69 -20.93 34.19
CA PRO A 5 -13.48 -20.22 33.84
C PRO A 5 -13.84 -18.78 33.45
N SER A 6 -13.16 -17.80 34.05
CA SER A 6 -13.45 -16.38 33.85
C SER A 6 -13.41 -16.02 32.36
N ILE A 7 -14.39 -15.24 31.92
CA ILE A 7 -14.59 -14.75 30.55
C ILE A 7 -13.30 -14.15 29.94
N SER A 8 -12.43 -13.59 30.79
CA SER A 8 -11.08 -13.11 30.42
C SER A 8 -10.23 -14.17 29.68
N ASN A 9 -10.29 -15.43 30.10
CA ASN A 9 -9.49 -16.49 29.50
C ASN A 9 -10.09 -16.99 28.17
N ALA A 10 -11.40 -16.85 27.96
CA ALA A 10 -12.04 -17.15 26.68
C ALA A 10 -11.74 -16.05 25.64
N ILE A 11 -11.75 -14.78 26.04
CA ILE A 11 -11.41 -13.64 25.17
C ILE A 11 -9.93 -13.71 24.73
N LYS A 12 -9.01 -14.08 25.63
CA LYS A 12 -7.60 -14.27 25.28
C LYS A 12 -7.36 -15.35 24.22
N LYS A 13 -8.22 -16.38 24.14
CA LYS A 13 -8.14 -17.43 23.10
C LYS A 13 -8.61 -16.95 21.72
N PHE A 14 -9.41 -15.88 21.67
CA PHE A 14 -9.82 -15.22 20.42
C PHE A 14 -8.76 -14.22 19.90
N ASN A 15 -7.64 -14.04 20.62
CA ASN A 15 -6.56 -13.19 20.18
C ASN A 15 -5.77 -13.86 19.04
N VAL A 16 -6.20 -13.60 17.81
CA VAL A 16 -5.49 -14.00 16.57
C VAL A 16 -4.09 -13.36 16.49
N TYR A 17 -3.84 -12.28 17.24
CA TYR A 17 -2.56 -11.56 17.29
C TYR A 17 -1.61 -12.10 18.37
N THR A 18 -1.59 -13.42 18.58
CA THR A 18 -0.65 -14.04 19.53
C THR A 18 0.76 -14.05 18.94
N ARG A 19 1.73 -13.47 19.64
CA ARG A 19 3.14 -13.45 19.22
C ARG A 19 3.83 -14.75 19.67
N PRO A 20 4.54 -15.47 18.80
CA PRO A 20 5.30 -16.65 19.21
C PRO A 20 6.42 -16.24 20.17
N VAL A 21 6.66 -17.05 21.21
CA VAL A 21 7.84 -16.93 22.06
C VAL A 21 9.04 -17.44 21.24
N SER A 22 9.84 -16.54 20.70
CA SER A 22 11.08 -16.88 20.00
C SER A 22 12.28 -16.67 20.91
N LEU A 23 13.22 -17.62 20.90
CA LEU A 23 14.54 -17.40 21.49
C LEU A 23 15.26 -16.33 20.66
N LEU A 24 15.67 -15.25 21.33
CA LEU A 24 16.41 -14.16 20.70
C LEU A 24 17.87 -14.57 20.58
N LEU A 25 18.39 -14.58 19.36
CA LEU A 25 19.83 -14.70 19.13
C LEU A 25 20.40 -13.28 19.12
N LEU A 26 21.46 -13.02 19.91
CA LEU A 26 22.11 -11.70 20.01
C LEU A 26 21.15 -10.54 20.39
N LYS A 27 20.05 -10.84 21.10
CA LYS A 27 18.97 -9.89 21.45
C LYS A 27 18.17 -9.34 20.26
N GLU A 28 18.34 -9.88 19.06
CA GLU A 28 17.59 -9.48 17.87
C GLU A 28 16.51 -10.50 17.48
N GLN A 29 15.43 -10.01 16.86
CA GLN A 29 14.30 -10.86 16.43
C GLN A 29 14.43 -11.39 15.00
N GLY A 30 15.36 -10.86 14.21
CA GLY A 30 15.53 -11.22 12.83
C GLY A 30 16.73 -10.54 12.20
N HIS A 31 17.37 -11.25 11.27
CA HIS A 31 18.53 -10.76 10.54
C HIS A 31 18.12 -9.76 9.46
N ARG A 32 18.61 -8.53 9.53
CA ARG A 32 18.32 -7.47 8.54
C ARG A 32 19.47 -7.38 7.54
N THR A 33 19.16 -7.37 6.26
CA THR A 33 20.14 -7.23 5.18
C THR A 33 19.89 -5.95 4.39
N TYR A 34 20.97 -5.29 3.94
CA TYR A 34 20.87 -4.11 3.06
C TYR A 34 20.13 -4.42 1.75
N LEU A 35 20.31 -5.65 1.22
CA LEU A 35 19.57 -6.15 0.07
C LEU A 35 18.06 -6.22 0.35
N GLY A 36 17.66 -6.65 1.54
CA GLY A 36 16.26 -6.67 1.96
C GLY A 36 15.66 -5.27 2.03
N VAL A 37 16.41 -4.28 2.54
CA VAL A 37 15.98 -2.87 2.56
C VAL A 37 15.81 -2.32 1.14
N PHE A 38 16.77 -2.57 0.26
CA PHE A 38 16.71 -2.15 -1.14
C PHE A 38 15.50 -2.73 -1.89
N LEU A 39 15.27 -4.04 -1.77
CA LEU A 39 14.12 -4.71 -2.41
C LEU A 39 12.78 -4.24 -1.82
N THR A 40 12.72 -4.01 -0.51
CA THR A 40 11.53 -3.44 0.13
C THR A 40 11.24 -2.03 -0.39
N SER A 41 12.28 -1.21 -0.61
CA SER A 41 12.13 0.12 -1.20
C SER A 41 11.60 0.06 -2.63
N ILE A 42 12.09 -0.87 -3.46
CA ILE A 42 11.57 -1.08 -4.82
C ILE A 42 10.09 -1.49 -4.76
N LEU A 43 9.75 -2.42 -3.87
CA LEU A 43 8.40 -2.93 -3.71
C LEU A 43 7.43 -1.80 -3.31
N VAL A 44 7.79 -1.00 -2.29
CA VAL A 44 7.00 0.16 -1.88
C VAL A 44 6.85 1.17 -3.02
N SER A 45 7.91 1.45 -3.78
CA SER A 45 7.85 2.37 -4.93
C SER A 45 6.90 1.88 -6.03
N LEU A 46 6.92 0.58 -6.35
CA LEU A 46 6.02 0.00 -7.35
C LEU A 46 4.57 0.06 -6.88
N VAL A 47 4.31 -0.23 -5.61
CA VAL A 47 2.96 -0.17 -5.03
C VAL A 47 2.43 1.26 -5.03
N VAL A 48 3.25 2.25 -4.68
CA VAL A 48 2.86 3.66 -4.75
C VAL A 48 2.54 4.09 -6.18
N LEU A 49 3.31 3.62 -7.17
CA LEU A 49 3.06 3.90 -8.58
C LEU A 49 1.71 3.32 -9.04
N VAL A 50 1.46 2.04 -8.74
CA VAL A 50 0.18 1.37 -9.08
C VAL A 50 -1.00 2.02 -8.34
N TYR A 51 -0.80 2.46 -7.10
CA TYR A 51 -1.80 3.19 -6.35
C TYR A 51 -2.14 4.53 -7.02
N TYR A 52 -1.13 5.27 -7.47
CA TYR A 52 -1.34 6.55 -8.15
C TYR A 52 -2.07 6.40 -9.49
N SER A 53 -1.69 5.40 -10.30
CA SER A 53 -2.36 5.13 -11.58
C SER A 53 -3.82 4.67 -11.40
N GLY A 54 -4.08 3.90 -10.33
CA GLY A 54 -5.44 3.51 -9.94
C GLY A 54 -6.29 4.71 -9.51
N LEU A 55 -5.74 5.62 -8.71
CA LEU A 55 -6.42 6.86 -8.30
C LEU A 55 -6.73 7.77 -9.49
N GLU A 56 -5.77 7.97 -10.39
CA GLU A 56 -5.97 8.76 -11.60
C GLU A 56 -7.12 8.17 -12.44
N SER A 57 -7.13 6.85 -12.62
CA SER A 57 -8.19 6.16 -13.36
C SER A 57 -9.57 6.32 -12.71
N LEU A 58 -9.66 6.28 -11.37
CA LEU A 58 -10.90 6.51 -10.61
C LEU A 58 -11.43 7.95 -10.72
N ILE A 59 -10.52 8.93 -10.76
CA ILE A 59 -10.89 10.36 -10.85
C ILE A 59 -11.29 10.73 -12.28
N VAL A 60 -10.45 10.36 -13.25
CA VAL A 60 -10.66 10.73 -14.66
C VAL A 60 -11.75 9.87 -15.30
N ARG A 61 -12.01 8.66 -14.77
CA ARG A 61 -12.98 7.69 -15.30
C ARG A 61 -12.71 7.35 -16.75
N ASN A 62 -11.45 7.06 -17.04
CA ASN A 62 -11.04 6.54 -18.34
C ASN A 62 -11.20 5.02 -18.36
N ASN A 63 -11.49 4.46 -19.55
CA ASN A 63 -11.62 3.02 -19.80
C ASN A 63 -12.80 2.31 -19.08
N PRO A 64 -14.05 2.68 -19.37
CA PRO A 64 -15.19 1.88 -18.92
C PRO A 64 -15.17 0.49 -19.56
N SER A 65 -15.69 -0.51 -18.84
CA SER A 65 -16.13 -1.75 -19.46
C SER A 65 -17.50 -1.54 -20.07
N ALA A 66 -17.66 -1.90 -21.35
CA ALA A 66 -18.92 -1.77 -22.07
C ALA A 66 -19.40 -3.12 -22.62
N ILE A 67 -20.69 -3.39 -22.46
CA ILE A 67 -21.39 -4.54 -23.02
C ILE A 67 -22.55 -4.00 -23.85
N SER A 68 -22.61 -4.41 -25.13
CA SER A 68 -23.67 -4.00 -26.04
C SER A 68 -24.47 -5.19 -26.52
N TYR A 69 -25.79 -5.07 -26.52
CA TYR A 69 -26.71 -6.10 -27.00
C TYR A 69 -27.97 -5.47 -27.61
N THR A 70 -28.72 -6.24 -28.40
CA THR A 70 -29.98 -5.78 -28.99
C THR A 70 -31.14 -6.54 -28.37
N THR A 71 -32.23 -5.83 -28.09
CA THR A 71 -33.48 -6.42 -27.62
C THR A 71 -34.60 -6.12 -28.60
N TYR A 72 -35.51 -7.07 -28.79
CA TYR A 72 -36.69 -6.92 -29.63
C TYR A 72 -37.93 -6.65 -28.76
N SER A 73 -38.74 -5.68 -29.16
CA SER A 73 -40.06 -5.42 -28.58
C SER A 73 -41.09 -5.39 -29.71
N GLU A 74 -42.14 -6.21 -29.60
CA GLU A 74 -43.22 -6.29 -30.60
C GLU A 74 -43.89 -4.93 -30.80
N ASP A 75 -44.20 -4.26 -29.69
CA ASP A 75 -44.62 -2.86 -29.65
C ASP A 75 -43.51 -2.00 -29.04
N GLN A 76 -42.87 -1.20 -29.89
CA GLN A 76 -41.87 -0.24 -29.46
C GLN A 76 -42.54 0.96 -28.80
N LYS A 77 -42.00 1.39 -27.65
CA LYS A 77 -42.50 2.57 -26.92
C LYS A 77 -42.43 3.82 -27.82
N PRO A 78 -43.38 4.76 -27.70
CA PRO A 78 -43.37 5.99 -28.48
C PRO A 78 -42.10 6.81 -28.19
N PHE A 79 -41.45 7.28 -29.25
CA PHE A 79 -40.31 8.19 -29.18
C PHE A 79 -40.74 9.59 -29.67
N TYR A 80 -40.48 10.59 -28.84
CA TYR A 80 -40.85 11.99 -29.10
C TYR A 80 -39.67 12.71 -29.75
N LEU A 81 -39.80 12.99 -31.04
CA LEU A 81 -38.88 13.86 -31.78
C LEU A 81 -39.12 15.31 -31.37
N ALA A 82 -38.03 16.00 -31.08
CA ALA A 82 -37.97 17.39 -30.68
C ALA A 82 -36.77 18.06 -31.40
N PRO A 83 -36.72 19.41 -31.46
CA PRO A 83 -35.63 20.12 -32.15
C PRO A 83 -34.23 19.73 -31.65
N GLN A 84 -34.11 19.35 -30.38
CA GLN A 84 -32.85 19.01 -29.71
C GLN A 84 -32.34 17.60 -30.04
N ASN A 85 -33.22 16.66 -30.36
CA ASN A 85 -32.85 15.25 -30.58
C ASN A 85 -33.00 14.78 -32.03
N PHE A 86 -33.72 15.55 -32.86
CA PHE A 86 -33.97 15.22 -34.25
C PHE A 86 -34.05 16.47 -35.11
N SER A 87 -33.35 16.46 -36.23
CA SER A 87 -33.47 17.47 -37.27
C SER A 87 -33.28 16.84 -38.64
N ILE A 88 -34.02 17.36 -39.60
CA ILE A 88 -34.03 16.91 -40.99
C ILE A 88 -34.12 18.13 -41.89
N ALA A 89 -33.36 18.10 -42.97
CA ALA A 89 -33.25 19.19 -43.92
C ALA A 89 -33.20 18.62 -45.33
N ILE A 90 -34.03 19.15 -46.23
CA ILE A 90 -34.06 18.77 -47.64
C ILE A 90 -33.79 19.97 -48.53
N ALA A 91 -33.01 19.77 -49.59
CA ALA A 91 -32.71 20.80 -50.58
C ALA A 91 -32.66 20.19 -51.98
N GLN A 92 -32.91 21.01 -53.00
CA GLN A 92 -32.55 20.69 -54.37
C GLN A 92 -31.15 21.24 -54.66
N LYS A 93 -30.31 20.48 -55.36
CA LYS A 93 -28.96 20.91 -55.71
C LYS A 93 -29.02 21.96 -56.83
N GLY A 94 -28.56 23.17 -56.52
CA GLY A 94 -28.38 24.29 -57.45
C GLY A 94 -29.58 25.22 -57.59
N ASN A 95 -30.75 24.87 -57.05
CA ASN A 95 -32.01 25.60 -57.23
C ASN A 95 -32.83 25.64 -55.92
N ASP A 96 -33.80 26.57 -55.83
CA ASP A 96 -34.79 26.56 -54.75
C ASP A 96 -35.80 25.42 -54.97
N LEU A 97 -35.86 24.48 -54.03
CA LEU A 97 -36.77 23.32 -54.07
C LEU A 97 -38.22 23.74 -54.30
N MET A 98 -38.69 24.78 -53.60
CA MET A 98 -40.10 25.21 -53.68
C MET A 98 -40.42 26.00 -54.96
N ALA A 99 -39.41 26.33 -55.78
CA ALA A 99 -39.68 26.95 -57.08
C ALA A 99 -40.35 25.96 -58.04
N SER A 100 -39.94 24.70 -58.01
CA SER A 100 -40.36 23.65 -58.96
C SER A 100 -41.17 22.51 -58.33
N TYR A 101 -41.12 22.38 -56.99
CA TYR A 101 -41.69 21.26 -56.26
C TYR A 101 -42.54 21.71 -55.07
N ILE A 102 -43.50 20.88 -54.68
CA ILE A 102 -44.31 21.04 -53.47
C ILE A 102 -43.80 20.03 -52.44
N LEU A 103 -43.53 20.51 -51.23
CA LEU A 103 -43.04 19.70 -50.11
C LEU A 103 -44.16 19.51 -49.08
N GLU A 104 -44.59 18.27 -48.87
CA GLU A 104 -45.64 17.91 -47.90
C GLU A 104 -45.05 17.01 -46.81
N GLY A 105 -45.10 17.44 -45.56
CA GLY A 105 -44.77 16.62 -44.38
C GLY A 105 -46.04 16.09 -43.73
N SER A 106 -46.04 14.82 -43.33
CA SER A 106 -47.18 14.21 -42.63
C SER A 106 -46.76 13.05 -41.73
N ILE A 107 -47.54 12.75 -40.69
CA ILE A 107 -47.46 11.48 -39.97
C ILE A 107 -48.48 10.51 -40.55
N GLY A 108 -48.00 9.39 -41.07
CA GLY A 108 -48.83 8.29 -41.52
C GLY A 108 -49.12 7.34 -40.38
N GLN A 109 -50.38 6.94 -40.22
CA GLN A 109 -50.82 5.93 -39.26
C GLN A 109 -51.48 4.77 -40.01
N THR A 110 -51.21 3.54 -39.56
CA THR A 110 -51.71 2.28 -40.16
C THR A 110 -53.25 2.19 -40.21
N ASP A 111 -53.95 2.85 -39.28
CA ASP A 111 -55.42 2.89 -39.21
C ASP A 111 -56.09 3.88 -40.19
N GLY A 112 -55.32 4.61 -41.00
CA GLY A 112 -55.81 5.42 -42.13
C GLY A 112 -56.67 6.65 -41.79
N LEU A 113 -56.96 6.93 -40.50
CA LEU A 113 -57.97 7.92 -40.09
C LEU A 113 -57.40 9.28 -39.63
N THR A 114 -56.10 9.40 -39.35
CA THR A 114 -55.51 10.64 -38.84
C THR A 114 -54.16 10.93 -39.49
N ILE A 115 -54.15 11.89 -40.42
CA ILE A 115 -52.94 12.47 -41.00
C ILE A 115 -52.67 13.78 -40.26
N GLN A 116 -51.61 13.82 -39.46
CA GLN A 116 -51.12 15.08 -38.89
C GLN A 116 -50.18 15.72 -39.89
N GLU A 117 -50.53 16.90 -40.42
CA GLU A 117 -49.63 17.67 -41.30
C GLU A 117 -48.47 18.25 -40.51
N ILE A 118 -47.27 18.17 -41.09
CA ILE A 118 -46.04 18.72 -40.54
C ILE A 118 -45.63 19.89 -41.42
N PRO A 119 -45.67 21.13 -40.90
CA PRO A 119 -45.25 22.29 -41.66
C PRO A 119 -43.76 22.21 -41.97
N MET A 120 -43.43 22.43 -43.24
CA MET A 120 -42.05 22.52 -43.72
C MET A 120 -41.78 23.97 -44.14
N SER A 121 -40.71 24.58 -43.64
CA SER A 121 -40.33 25.96 -43.94
C SER A 121 -38.86 26.07 -44.31
N LYS A 122 -38.44 27.20 -44.89
CA LYS A 122 -37.00 27.50 -45.04
C LYS A 122 -36.33 27.44 -43.66
N CYS A 123 -35.17 26.80 -43.57
CA CYS A 123 -34.42 26.72 -42.32
C CYS A 123 -33.83 28.12 -42.01
N ILE A 124 -34.15 28.69 -40.85
CA ILE A 124 -33.75 30.07 -40.50
C ILE A 124 -32.45 30.11 -39.67
N ASP A 125 -32.09 29.02 -39.00
CA ASP A 125 -30.76 28.63 -38.52
C ASP A 125 -30.92 27.33 -37.71
N PHE A 126 -29.96 26.41 -37.78
CA PHE A 126 -29.97 25.23 -36.89
C PHE A 126 -29.27 25.60 -35.58
N GLN A 127 -29.99 25.51 -34.46
CA GLN A 127 -29.44 25.76 -33.13
C GLN A 127 -29.24 24.43 -32.40
N PHE A 128 -28.13 23.74 -32.68
CA PHE A 128 -27.67 22.63 -31.86
C PHE A 128 -26.70 23.12 -30.79
N ASP A 129 -26.70 22.44 -29.63
CA ASP A 129 -25.69 22.67 -28.58
C ASP A 129 -24.27 22.29 -29.06
N ASP A 130 -24.17 21.45 -30.09
CA ASP A 130 -22.91 20.99 -30.65
C ASP A 130 -22.44 21.88 -31.83
N PRO A 131 -21.31 22.61 -31.70
CA PRO A 131 -20.81 23.48 -32.76
C PRO A 131 -20.40 22.71 -34.02
N THR A 132 -20.02 21.43 -33.91
CA THR A 132 -19.66 20.60 -35.07
C THR A 132 -20.88 20.26 -35.91
N LEU A 133 -22.02 20.08 -35.26
CA LEU A 133 -23.29 19.80 -35.92
C LEU A 133 -23.84 21.06 -36.60
N ASN A 134 -23.74 22.23 -35.95
CA ASN A 134 -24.07 23.52 -36.58
C ASN A 134 -23.25 23.71 -37.87
N ALA A 135 -21.92 23.53 -37.79
CA ALA A 135 -21.04 23.64 -38.95
C ALA A 135 -21.35 22.62 -40.07
N TYR A 136 -21.92 21.45 -39.73
CA TYR A 136 -22.34 20.45 -40.72
C TYR A 136 -23.59 20.90 -41.51
N PHE A 137 -24.53 21.57 -40.85
CA PHE A 137 -25.73 22.08 -41.49
C PHE A 137 -25.50 23.42 -42.22
N ASP A 138 -24.63 24.30 -41.72
CA ASP A 138 -24.37 25.64 -42.27
C ASP A 138 -23.59 25.66 -43.61
N LYS A 139 -22.80 24.63 -43.90
CA LYS A 139 -21.87 24.60 -45.05
C LYS A 139 -22.54 24.36 -46.41
N SER A 140 -23.39 25.25 -46.90
CA SER A 140 -24.13 24.95 -48.13
C SER A 140 -24.62 26.15 -48.92
N ASP A 141 -24.24 26.22 -50.20
CA ASP A 141 -24.79 27.13 -51.22
C ASP A 141 -26.24 26.77 -51.64
N GLN A 142 -27.01 26.12 -50.76
CA GLN A 142 -28.33 25.55 -51.07
C GLN A 142 -29.38 26.08 -50.10
N ILE A 143 -30.61 26.22 -50.59
CA ILE A 143 -31.76 26.62 -49.79
C ILE A 143 -32.37 25.35 -49.17
N TRP A 144 -32.21 25.21 -47.85
CA TRP A 144 -32.72 24.07 -47.10
C TRP A 144 -34.14 24.31 -46.59
N TYR A 145 -34.94 23.25 -46.60
CA TYR A 145 -36.26 23.18 -46.00
C TYR A 145 -36.27 22.19 -44.85
N CYS A 146 -36.79 22.63 -43.70
CA CYS A 146 -36.80 21.91 -42.44
C CYS A 146 -38.21 21.81 -41.89
N ILE A 147 -38.39 20.94 -40.89
CA ILE A 147 -39.59 20.94 -40.06
C ILE A 147 -39.68 22.28 -39.31
N ASP A 148 -40.83 22.95 -39.40
CA ASP A 148 -41.09 24.17 -38.63
C ASP A 148 -41.60 23.81 -37.24
N TRP A 149 -40.67 23.82 -36.28
CA TRP A 149 -40.94 23.52 -34.88
C TRP A 149 -41.71 24.64 -34.15
N LYS A 150 -41.95 25.81 -34.74
CA LYS A 150 -42.70 26.90 -34.07
C LYS A 150 -44.14 26.51 -33.76
N PHE A 151 -44.72 25.63 -34.57
CA PHE A 151 -46.12 25.20 -34.48
C PHE A 151 -46.27 23.77 -33.94
N LEU A 152 -45.17 23.09 -33.61
CA LEU A 152 -45.15 21.69 -33.17
C LEU A 152 -44.38 21.56 -31.85
N THR A 153 -44.98 20.91 -30.85
CA THR A 153 -44.30 20.61 -29.58
C THR A 153 -43.39 19.38 -29.68
N SER A 154 -43.86 18.34 -30.35
CA SER A 154 -43.11 17.10 -30.59
C SER A 154 -43.78 16.27 -31.69
N ILE A 155 -43.00 15.51 -32.44
CA ILE A 155 -43.50 14.51 -33.39
C ILE A 155 -43.32 13.13 -32.75
N VAL A 156 -44.34 12.28 -32.77
CA VAL A 156 -44.27 10.95 -32.15
C VAL A 156 -44.06 9.89 -33.22
N LEU A 157 -42.96 9.14 -33.10
CA LEU A 157 -42.77 7.87 -33.79
C LEU A 157 -43.17 6.75 -32.83
N GLU A 158 -43.96 5.79 -33.29
CA GLU A 158 -44.49 4.71 -32.45
C GLU A 158 -44.64 3.44 -33.30
N GLY A 159 -44.51 2.28 -32.67
CA GLY A 159 -44.58 1.00 -33.36
C GLY A 159 -43.36 0.73 -34.23
N GLY A 160 -43.48 -0.25 -35.11
CA GLY A 160 -42.53 -0.51 -36.17
C GLY A 160 -43.26 -1.12 -37.37
N LEU A 161 -42.53 -1.46 -38.43
CA LEU A 161 -43.10 -1.89 -39.71
C LEU A 161 -44.10 -3.07 -39.60
N GLU A 162 -43.96 -3.91 -38.57
CA GLU A 162 -44.82 -5.07 -38.32
C GLU A 162 -45.83 -4.85 -37.17
N SER A 163 -45.80 -3.69 -36.50
CA SER A 163 -46.70 -3.39 -35.38
C SER A 163 -48.05 -2.90 -35.87
N SER A 164 -49.09 -3.20 -35.08
CA SER A 164 -50.45 -2.69 -35.29
C SER A 164 -50.59 -1.17 -35.10
N LYS A 165 -49.59 -0.51 -34.50
CA LYS A 165 -49.58 0.93 -34.18
C LYS A 165 -48.37 1.64 -34.78
N ASP A 166 -48.17 1.50 -36.09
CA ASP A 166 -47.09 2.20 -36.79
C ASP A 166 -47.44 3.68 -37.03
N LYS A 167 -46.62 4.57 -36.49
CA LYS A 167 -46.61 6.00 -36.78
C LYS A 167 -45.28 6.36 -37.43
N SER A 168 -45.32 6.61 -38.73
CA SER A 168 -44.14 6.95 -39.52
C SER A 168 -44.19 8.39 -40.02
N LEU A 169 -43.04 9.06 -40.02
CA LEU A 169 -42.87 10.38 -40.61
C LEU A 169 -42.69 10.24 -42.12
N GLN A 170 -43.60 10.86 -42.87
CA GLN A 170 -43.60 10.83 -44.33
C GLN A 170 -43.39 12.24 -44.88
N ILE A 171 -42.38 12.40 -45.74
CA ILE A 171 -42.13 13.65 -46.47
C ILE A 171 -42.26 13.35 -47.95
N LYS A 172 -43.21 14.00 -48.62
CA LYS A 172 -43.49 13.82 -50.05
C LYS A 172 -43.04 15.05 -50.82
N VAL A 173 -42.38 14.80 -51.94
CA VAL A 173 -41.98 15.83 -52.91
C VAL A 173 -42.79 15.60 -54.18
N LYS A 174 -43.69 16.54 -54.46
CA LYS A 174 -44.57 16.51 -55.64
C LYS A 174 -44.10 17.52 -56.66
N GLN A 175 -44.31 17.19 -57.93
CA GLN A 175 -44.10 18.12 -59.01
C GLN A 175 -45.14 19.25 -58.95
N CYS A 176 -44.71 20.49 -59.22
CA CYS A 176 -45.65 21.60 -59.34
C CYS A 176 -46.57 21.40 -60.56
N THR A 177 -47.89 21.47 -60.36
CA THR A 177 -48.86 21.60 -61.44
C THR A 177 -49.17 23.07 -61.69
N SER A 178 -49.45 23.44 -62.93
CA SER A 178 -49.79 24.81 -63.37
C SER A 178 -51.01 25.43 -62.68
N ALA A 179 -51.74 24.65 -61.86
CA ALA A 179 -52.90 25.09 -61.09
C ALA A 179 -52.59 25.47 -59.63
N SER A 180 -51.37 25.25 -59.13
CA SER A 180 -51.04 25.56 -57.73
C SER A 180 -50.52 27.00 -57.55
N THR A 181 -50.97 27.68 -56.50
CA THR A 181 -50.53 29.05 -56.16
C THR A 181 -49.17 29.11 -55.46
N GLN A 182 -48.53 27.96 -55.21
CA GLN A 182 -47.37 27.83 -54.33
C GLN A 182 -46.02 27.73 -55.06
N CYS A 183 -46.01 27.47 -56.36
CA CYS A 183 -44.78 27.25 -57.14
C CYS A 183 -44.94 27.70 -58.60
N ILE A 184 -43.83 27.90 -59.29
CA ILE A 184 -43.79 28.36 -60.69
C ILE A 184 -43.66 27.12 -61.59
N ALA A 185 -44.44 27.06 -62.68
CA ALA A 185 -44.46 25.90 -63.58
C ALA A 185 -43.03 25.51 -64.04
N PRO A 186 -42.59 24.25 -63.86
CA PRO A 186 -41.16 23.95 -63.81
C PRO A 186 -40.54 23.66 -65.18
N ASN A 187 -39.31 24.10 -65.35
CA ASN A 187 -38.37 23.65 -66.37
C ASN A 187 -37.61 22.44 -65.78
N ILE A 188 -38.26 21.27 -65.77
CA ILE A 188 -37.74 20.06 -65.11
C ILE A 188 -36.62 19.47 -65.95
N MET A 189 -35.46 19.22 -65.34
CA MET A 189 -34.41 18.43 -65.98
C MET A 189 -34.63 16.95 -65.71
N ASP A 190 -34.25 16.10 -66.67
CA ASP A 190 -34.44 14.64 -66.64
C ASP A 190 -33.80 13.93 -65.41
N SER A 191 -32.91 14.61 -64.66
CA SER A 191 -32.16 14.02 -63.53
C SER A 191 -31.81 15.01 -62.41
N ASP A 192 -32.80 15.69 -61.84
CA ASP A 192 -32.59 16.55 -60.66
C ASP A 192 -32.03 15.77 -59.46
N GLN A 193 -31.07 16.38 -58.74
CA GLN A 193 -30.49 15.84 -57.51
C GLN A 193 -31.03 16.57 -56.29
N PHE A 194 -31.53 15.82 -55.32
CA PHE A 194 -31.94 16.28 -54.00
C PHE A 194 -30.92 15.85 -52.95
N LEU A 195 -30.71 16.71 -51.97
CA LEU A 195 -29.85 16.49 -50.83
C LEU A 195 -30.71 16.42 -49.59
N LEU A 196 -30.52 15.38 -48.79
CA LEU A 196 -31.19 15.18 -47.52
C LEU A 196 -30.13 15.09 -46.42
N LYS A 197 -30.23 15.95 -45.42
CA LYS A 197 -29.41 15.89 -44.21
C LYS A 197 -30.29 15.56 -43.02
N MET A 198 -29.82 14.71 -42.12
CA MET A 198 -30.49 14.46 -40.85
C MET A 198 -29.52 14.12 -39.73
N THR A 199 -30.00 14.24 -38.50
CA THR A 199 -29.27 13.83 -37.30
C THR A 199 -29.42 12.33 -37.03
N SER A 200 -28.36 11.70 -36.57
CA SER A 200 -28.33 10.33 -36.05
C SER A 200 -27.51 10.31 -34.76
N ALA A 201 -27.91 9.55 -33.76
CA ALA A 201 -27.09 9.37 -32.57
C ALA A 201 -25.85 8.51 -32.85
N ASN A 202 -24.77 8.80 -32.14
CA ASN A 202 -23.57 8.01 -32.04
C ASN A 202 -23.11 7.97 -30.58
N THR A 203 -22.79 6.77 -30.09
CA THR A 203 -22.34 6.58 -28.71
C THR A 203 -20.83 6.45 -28.65
N ASP A 204 -20.17 7.46 -28.07
CA ASP A 204 -18.77 7.43 -27.68
C ASP A 204 -18.62 6.93 -26.25
N ILE A 205 -18.25 5.67 -26.12
CA ILE A 205 -18.06 4.97 -24.85
C ILE A 205 -16.94 5.62 -24.01
N SER A 206 -15.97 6.26 -24.67
CA SER A 206 -14.80 6.88 -24.03
C SER A 206 -15.16 8.15 -23.26
N ASN A 207 -16.22 8.84 -23.70
CA ASN A 207 -16.64 10.10 -23.09
C ASN A 207 -17.54 9.86 -21.87
N PHE A 208 -16.98 10.02 -20.67
CA PHE A 208 -17.74 9.85 -19.43
C PHE A 208 -18.93 10.83 -19.31
N LYS A 209 -18.71 12.11 -19.60
CA LYS A 209 -19.71 13.17 -19.35
C LYS A 209 -20.86 13.15 -20.35
N LYS A 210 -20.56 12.95 -21.64
CA LYS A 210 -21.55 12.96 -22.72
C LYS A 210 -21.30 11.77 -23.65
N PRO A 211 -21.80 10.57 -23.30
CA PRO A 211 -21.57 9.38 -24.10
C PRO A 211 -22.30 9.44 -25.44
N VAL A 212 -23.47 10.09 -25.51
CA VAL A 212 -24.27 10.13 -26.73
C VAL A 212 -24.16 11.51 -27.37
N ASN A 213 -23.76 11.53 -28.64
CA ASN A 213 -23.68 12.74 -29.45
C ASN A 213 -24.46 12.57 -30.75
N LEU A 214 -25.06 13.67 -31.23
CA LEU A 214 -25.74 13.69 -32.51
C LEU A 214 -24.73 13.97 -33.63
N ILE A 215 -24.77 13.17 -34.67
CA ILE A 215 -23.97 13.32 -35.87
C ILE A 215 -24.86 13.57 -37.09
N GLY A 216 -24.35 14.34 -38.04
CA GLY A 216 -25.02 14.57 -39.32
C GLY A 216 -24.84 13.40 -40.30
N LYS A 217 -25.91 13.03 -41.01
CA LYS A 217 -25.91 12.04 -42.09
C LYS A 217 -26.55 12.64 -43.33
N SER A 218 -25.86 12.51 -44.47
CA SER A 218 -26.30 13.01 -45.77
C SER A 218 -26.77 11.87 -46.67
N PHE A 219 -27.84 12.09 -47.42
CA PHE A 219 -28.31 11.24 -48.49
C PHE A 219 -28.43 12.07 -49.77
N VAL A 220 -28.10 11.48 -50.91
CA VAL A 220 -28.22 12.11 -52.23
C VAL A 220 -29.22 11.29 -53.03
N LEU A 221 -30.23 11.97 -53.55
CA LEU A 221 -31.39 11.34 -54.17
C LEU A 221 -31.56 11.90 -55.57
N THR A 222 -31.64 11.03 -56.58
CA THR A 222 -31.79 11.46 -57.97
C THR A 222 -33.21 11.18 -58.46
N SER A 223 -33.88 12.21 -59.00
CA SER A 223 -35.19 12.13 -59.63
C SER A 223 -35.19 11.20 -60.86
N LEU A 224 -36.33 10.59 -61.14
CA LEU A 224 -36.60 9.83 -62.37
C LEU A 224 -37.95 10.29 -62.93
N LEU A 225 -38.04 10.56 -64.23
CA LEU A 225 -39.26 11.11 -64.85
C LEU A 225 -40.50 10.22 -64.68
N ASN A 226 -40.33 8.91 -64.86
CA ASN A 226 -41.42 7.94 -64.95
C ASN A 226 -41.65 7.14 -63.65
N PHE A 227 -40.81 7.37 -62.64
CA PHE A 227 -40.84 6.59 -61.42
C PHE A 227 -40.85 7.49 -60.19
N THR A 228 -41.64 7.12 -59.21
CA THR A 228 -41.54 7.66 -57.85
C THR A 228 -40.50 6.85 -57.09
N LYS A 229 -39.49 7.53 -56.56
CA LYS A 229 -38.53 6.91 -55.64
C LYS A 229 -39.03 7.04 -54.21
N LYS A 230 -38.86 5.99 -53.41
CA LYS A 230 -39.18 5.98 -51.98
C LYS A 230 -37.95 5.59 -51.18
N LEU A 231 -37.47 6.48 -50.32
CA LEU A 231 -36.40 6.21 -49.37
C LEU A 231 -37.02 5.86 -48.03
N ASN A 232 -36.78 4.65 -47.55
CA ASN A 232 -37.20 4.21 -46.23
C ASN A 232 -36.00 4.28 -45.30
N ILE A 233 -36.12 5.01 -44.21
CA ILE A 233 -35.12 5.15 -43.16
C ILE A 233 -35.70 4.54 -41.89
N ILE A 234 -34.94 3.63 -41.30
CA ILE A 234 -35.30 2.96 -40.06
C ILE A 234 -34.43 3.56 -38.95
N LEU A 235 -35.11 4.17 -37.98
CA LEU A 235 -34.49 4.71 -36.78
C LEU A 235 -34.58 3.69 -35.65
N GLN A 236 -33.46 3.38 -35.04
CA GLN A 236 -33.37 2.45 -33.93
C GLN A 236 -33.11 3.22 -32.63
N PRO A 237 -33.89 2.97 -31.57
CA PRO A 237 -33.59 3.47 -30.23
C PRO A 237 -32.28 2.91 -29.70
N GLN A 238 -31.42 3.81 -29.24
CA GLN A 238 -30.15 3.51 -28.61
C GLN A 238 -30.21 3.94 -27.14
N LEU A 239 -30.21 2.95 -26.24
CA LEU A 239 -30.27 3.13 -24.79
C LEU A 239 -28.87 2.94 -24.20
N THR A 240 -28.31 3.99 -23.60
CA THR A 240 -27.03 3.94 -22.88
C THR A 240 -27.28 3.91 -21.38
N GLN A 241 -26.90 2.82 -20.73
CA GLN A 241 -26.99 2.63 -19.28
C GLN A 241 -25.61 2.82 -18.66
N THR A 242 -25.46 3.82 -17.80
CA THR A 242 -24.20 4.19 -17.16
C THR A 242 -24.24 3.86 -15.67
N ASP A 243 -23.33 3.02 -15.19
CA ASP A 243 -23.09 2.87 -13.75
C ASP A 243 -22.03 3.88 -13.27
N ASN A 244 -22.46 4.90 -12.53
CA ASN A 244 -21.65 5.97 -11.98
C ASN A 244 -21.11 5.66 -10.57
N GLY A 245 -21.45 4.51 -9.99
CA GLY A 245 -21.14 4.16 -8.62
C GLY A 245 -19.65 4.00 -8.29
N TYR A 246 -19.16 4.68 -7.24
CA TYR A 246 -17.79 4.44 -6.71
C TYR A 246 -17.71 3.16 -5.85
N ILE A 247 -18.79 2.86 -5.12
CA ILE A 247 -18.88 1.75 -4.16
C ILE A 247 -20.15 0.93 -4.44
N VAL A 248 -21.30 1.60 -4.42
CA VAL A 248 -22.62 1.02 -4.72
C VAL A 248 -23.03 1.41 -6.14
N GLN A 249 -23.77 0.55 -6.81
CA GLN A 249 -24.30 0.79 -8.15
C GLN A 249 -25.20 2.03 -8.19
N ASP A 250 -24.95 2.90 -9.17
CA ASP A 250 -25.73 4.12 -9.42
C ASP A 250 -25.98 4.24 -10.93
N GLN A 251 -27.17 3.86 -11.38
CA GLN A 251 -27.48 3.76 -12.81
C GLN A 251 -28.21 4.98 -13.35
N TYR A 252 -27.68 5.53 -14.45
CA TYR A 252 -28.32 6.57 -15.25
C TYR A 252 -28.57 6.08 -16.69
N GLU A 253 -29.73 6.38 -17.23
CA GLU A 253 -30.15 5.97 -18.57
C GLU A 253 -30.32 7.17 -19.50
N GLU A 254 -29.81 7.05 -20.72
CA GLU A 254 -29.98 8.04 -21.79
C GLU A 254 -30.45 7.32 -23.05
N THR A 255 -31.51 7.81 -23.71
CA THR A 255 -32.06 7.21 -24.93
C THR A 255 -32.06 8.22 -26.07
N MET A 256 -31.55 7.82 -27.24
CA MET A 256 -31.53 8.62 -28.47
C MET A 256 -31.86 7.74 -29.69
N LEU A 257 -32.12 8.34 -30.85
CA LEU A 257 -32.35 7.60 -32.09
C LEU A 257 -31.11 7.60 -32.99
N SER A 258 -30.71 6.43 -33.46
CA SER A 258 -29.69 6.26 -34.49
C SER A 258 -30.30 5.66 -35.75
N ILE A 259 -29.72 5.95 -36.92
CA ILE A 259 -30.13 5.31 -38.17
C ILE A 259 -29.56 3.89 -38.18
N SER A 260 -30.40 2.86 -38.11
CA SER A 260 -29.95 1.47 -38.19
C SER A 260 -29.81 0.98 -39.62
N ASN A 261 -30.79 1.32 -40.46
CA ASN A 261 -30.84 0.90 -41.85
C ASN A 261 -31.57 1.92 -42.72
N TYR A 262 -31.27 1.90 -44.01
CA TYR A 262 -32.03 2.64 -45.01
C TYR A 262 -32.02 1.88 -46.34
N TYR A 263 -33.09 2.00 -47.11
CA TYR A 263 -33.19 1.38 -48.41
C TYR A 263 -34.10 2.18 -49.35
N GLU A 264 -33.81 2.10 -50.65
CA GLU A 264 -34.58 2.75 -51.69
C GLU A 264 -35.47 1.73 -52.41
N THR A 265 -36.69 2.13 -52.73
CA THR A 265 -37.62 1.39 -53.58
C THR A 265 -38.12 2.29 -54.69
N ILE A 266 -38.43 1.71 -55.84
CA ILE A 266 -38.92 2.43 -57.02
C ILE A 266 -40.32 1.93 -57.33
N GLN A 267 -41.24 2.85 -57.61
CA GLN A 267 -42.60 2.55 -58.02
C GLN A 267 -42.95 3.36 -59.27
N ASP A 268 -43.83 2.83 -60.13
CA ASP A 268 -44.37 3.60 -61.25
C ASP A 268 -45.08 4.86 -60.76
N LYS A 269 -44.85 5.97 -61.47
CA LYS A 269 -45.36 7.29 -61.09
C LYS A 269 -46.89 7.28 -61.05
N SER A 270 -47.46 7.52 -59.87
CA SER A 270 -48.90 7.62 -59.68
C SER A 270 -49.45 8.92 -60.29
N SER A 271 -50.78 9.02 -60.43
CA SER A 271 -51.46 10.22 -60.92
C SER A 271 -51.19 11.49 -60.08
N ASP A 272 -50.73 11.33 -58.83
CA ASP A 272 -50.45 12.41 -57.88
C ASP A 272 -49.09 13.11 -58.12
N GLN A 273 -48.43 12.85 -59.26
CA GLN A 273 -47.18 13.48 -59.69
C GLN A 273 -46.05 13.46 -58.64
N GLN A 274 -46.07 12.46 -57.76
CA GLN A 274 -45.06 12.29 -56.72
C GLN A 274 -43.74 11.89 -57.37
N ILE A 275 -42.69 12.63 -57.05
CA ILE A 275 -41.33 12.33 -57.55
C ILE A 275 -40.59 11.52 -56.51
N PHE A 276 -40.72 11.91 -55.25
CA PHE A 276 -40.00 11.28 -54.18
C PHE A 276 -40.79 11.23 -52.87
N GLN A 277 -40.61 10.16 -52.11
CA GLN A 277 -41.17 9.97 -50.78
C GLN A 277 -40.09 9.51 -49.80
N ILE A 278 -39.91 10.25 -48.71
CA ILE A 278 -39.12 9.81 -47.55
C ILE A 278 -40.08 9.22 -46.54
N ASN A 279 -39.81 8.01 -46.09
CA ASN A 279 -40.54 7.36 -45.01
C ASN A 279 -39.55 7.06 -43.88
N ILE A 280 -39.80 7.64 -42.70
CA ILE A 280 -38.97 7.47 -41.51
C ILE A 280 -39.80 6.73 -40.48
N SER A 281 -39.35 5.54 -40.12
CA SER A 281 -40.05 4.62 -39.22
C SER A 281 -39.15 4.20 -38.06
N LEU A 282 -39.76 3.76 -36.97
CA LEU A 282 -39.05 3.27 -35.79
C LEU A 282 -38.82 1.75 -35.91
N ASP A 283 -37.65 1.29 -35.50
CA ASP A 283 -37.30 -0.13 -35.43
C ASP A 283 -37.94 -0.76 -34.19
N GLN A 284 -38.31 -2.04 -34.27
CA GLN A 284 -38.72 -2.86 -33.14
C GLN A 284 -37.54 -3.32 -32.28
N LYS A 285 -36.31 -3.10 -32.76
CA LYS A 285 -35.09 -3.40 -32.02
C LYS A 285 -34.64 -2.18 -31.22
N THR A 286 -34.18 -2.39 -29.99
CA THR A 286 -33.48 -1.39 -29.19
C THR A 286 -32.02 -1.83 -29.03
N PHE A 287 -31.08 -0.95 -29.32
CA PHE A 287 -29.65 -1.18 -29.09
C PHE A 287 -29.27 -0.68 -27.70
N ILE A 288 -28.87 -1.58 -26.81
CA ILE A 288 -28.54 -1.26 -25.41
C ILE A 288 -27.04 -1.34 -25.23
N THR A 289 -26.45 -0.27 -24.67
CA THR A 289 -25.04 -0.21 -24.27
C THR A 289 -24.95 0.00 -22.77
N GLN A 290 -24.50 -1.01 -22.04
CA GLN A 290 -24.19 -0.93 -20.62
C GLN A 290 -22.73 -0.57 -20.43
N ARG A 291 -22.46 0.56 -19.77
CA ARG A 291 -21.11 0.97 -19.39
C ARG A 291 -20.97 1.00 -17.88
N SER A 292 -19.92 0.38 -17.38
CA SER A 292 -19.56 0.39 -15.95
C SER A 292 -18.12 0.82 -15.77
N TYR A 293 -17.90 1.61 -14.72
CA TYR A 293 -16.57 2.08 -14.36
C TYR A 293 -15.98 1.22 -13.24
N PRO A 294 -14.66 1.02 -13.22
CA PRO A 294 -14.01 0.31 -12.14
C PRO A 294 -14.30 0.96 -10.78
N ARG A 295 -14.63 0.14 -9.78
CA ARG A 295 -15.00 0.58 -8.44
C ARG A 295 -13.80 0.56 -7.49
N VAL A 296 -13.90 1.29 -6.38
CA VAL A 296 -12.80 1.42 -5.41
C VAL A 296 -12.32 0.07 -4.86
N TYR A 297 -13.25 -0.86 -4.58
CA TYR A 297 -12.89 -2.18 -4.04
C TYR A 297 -12.18 -3.07 -5.06
N GLN A 298 -12.42 -2.89 -6.37
CA GLN A 298 -11.74 -3.66 -7.40
C GLN A 298 -10.25 -3.29 -7.42
N TYR A 299 -9.93 -2.00 -7.41
CA TYR A 299 -8.55 -1.54 -7.32
C TYR A 299 -7.87 -1.92 -6.00
N LEU A 300 -8.57 -1.86 -4.87
CA LEU A 300 -8.01 -2.34 -3.61
C LEU A 300 -7.69 -3.84 -3.67
N GLY A 301 -8.54 -4.63 -4.34
CA GLY A 301 -8.29 -6.04 -4.63
C GLY A 301 -7.08 -6.25 -5.52
N ASP A 302 -6.98 -5.51 -6.62
CA ASP A 302 -5.88 -5.61 -7.58
C ASP A 302 -4.53 -5.22 -6.94
N ILE A 303 -4.51 -4.15 -6.14
CA ILE A 303 -3.32 -3.73 -5.38
C ILE A 303 -2.92 -4.81 -4.36
N GLY A 304 -3.90 -5.40 -3.67
CA GLY A 304 -3.66 -6.49 -2.73
C GLY A 304 -3.04 -7.71 -3.41
N GLY A 305 -3.63 -8.15 -4.53
CA GLY A 305 -3.10 -9.28 -5.30
C GLY A 305 -1.71 -9.01 -5.87
N PHE A 306 -1.47 -7.79 -6.37
CA PHE A 306 -0.17 -7.36 -6.86
C PHE A 306 0.90 -7.35 -5.75
N TRP A 307 0.55 -6.83 -4.56
CA TRP A 307 1.43 -6.86 -3.39
C TRP A 307 1.84 -8.29 -3.02
N GLU A 308 0.88 -9.22 -2.97
CA GLU A 308 1.14 -10.62 -2.61
C GLU A 308 2.11 -11.29 -3.59
N ILE A 309 1.92 -11.09 -4.89
CA ILE A 309 2.78 -11.69 -5.92
C ILE A 309 4.20 -11.14 -5.82
N ILE A 310 4.38 -9.82 -5.74
CA ILE A 310 5.72 -9.22 -5.65
C ILE A 310 6.39 -9.57 -4.34
N TYR A 311 5.65 -9.57 -3.23
CA TYR A 311 6.17 -9.98 -1.93
C TYR A 311 6.66 -11.44 -1.98
N LEU A 312 5.88 -12.34 -2.58
CA LEU A 312 6.27 -13.74 -2.74
C LEU A 312 7.53 -13.90 -3.60
N CYS A 313 7.60 -13.21 -4.74
CA CYS A 313 8.80 -13.20 -5.59
C CYS A 313 10.03 -12.65 -4.85
N SER A 314 9.85 -11.55 -4.11
CA SER A 314 10.91 -10.93 -3.32
C SER A 314 11.40 -11.86 -2.22
N LEU A 315 10.48 -12.57 -1.55
CA LEU A 315 10.80 -13.54 -0.51
C LEU A 315 11.58 -14.73 -1.07
N LEU A 316 11.14 -15.30 -2.20
CA LEU A 316 11.86 -16.39 -2.88
C LEU A 316 13.28 -15.98 -3.26
N PHE A 317 13.47 -14.74 -3.72
CA PHE A 317 14.77 -14.21 -4.07
C PHE A 317 15.66 -13.94 -2.85
N ILE A 318 15.11 -13.34 -1.78
CA ILE A 318 15.86 -12.92 -0.59
C ILE A 318 16.20 -14.11 0.33
N MET A 319 15.33 -15.11 0.43
CA MET A 319 15.48 -16.23 1.36
C MET A 319 16.86 -16.90 1.34
N PRO A 320 17.46 -17.27 0.19
CA PRO A 320 18.80 -17.85 0.17
C PRO A 320 19.88 -16.87 0.68
N PHE A 321 19.77 -15.58 0.35
CA PHE A 321 20.71 -14.55 0.80
C PHE A 321 20.63 -14.32 2.30
N ASN A 322 19.42 -14.16 2.83
CA ASN A 322 19.20 -13.94 4.25
C ASN A 322 19.69 -15.13 5.07
N ASN A 323 19.41 -16.36 4.63
CA ASN A 323 19.87 -17.57 5.31
C ASN A 323 21.40 -17.66 5.35
N LEU A 324 22.08 -17.35 4.24
CA LEU A 324 23.54 -17.41 4.18
C LEU A 324 24.19 -16.26 4.98
N SER A 325 23.69 -15.04 4.81
CA SER A 325 24.16 -13.86 5.53
C SER A 325 24.00 -14.03 7.05
N TYR A 326 22.86 -14.58 7.50
CA TYR A 326 22.63 -14.90 8.90
C TYR A 326 23.65 -15.91 9.44
N ARG A 327 23.90 -17.00 8.70
CA ARG A 327 24.90 -18.01 9.09
C ARG A 327 26.29 -17.39 9.22
N VAL A 328 26.71 -16.55 8.28
CA VAL A 328 28.01 -15.89 8.33
C VAL A 328 28.10 -14.90 9.48
N SER A 329 27.06 -14.10 9.72
CA SER A 329 27.04 -13.15 10.83
C SER A 329 27.15 -13.86 12.17
N LEU A 330 26.40 -14.96 12.35
CA LEU A 330 26.46 -15.78 13.55
C LEU A 330 27.85 -16.43 13.74
N LEU A 331 28.43 -16.91 12.65
CA LEU A 331 29.76 -17.51 12.66
C LEU A 331 30.85 -16.53 13.05
N ASN A 332 30.81 -15.31 12.52
CA ASN A 332 31.76 -14.24 12.84
C ASN A 332 31.65 -13.74 14.29
N GLU A 333 30.48 -13.92 14.92
CA GLU A 333 30.27 -13.57 16.32
C GLU A 333 30.73 -14.69 17.27
N LEU A 334 30.68 -15.96 16.83
CA LEU A 334 30.98 -17.12 17.67
C LEU A 334 32.39 -17.70 17.47
N PHE A 335 33.04 -17.45 16.34
CA PHE A 335 34.34 -18.03 15.99
C PHE A 335 35.25 -17.04 15.27
N ASN A 336 36.55 -17.22 15.49
CA ASN A 336 37.62 -16.65 14.67
C ASN A 336 38.05 -17.69 13.62
N PHE A 337 38.27 -17.28 12.37
CA PHE A 337 38.53 -18.20 11.25
C PHE A 337 39.94 -18.07 10.71
N GLU A 338 40.80 -19.06 10.90
CA GLU A 338 42.09 -19.11 10.18
C GLU A 338 41.85 -19.52 8.71
N MET A 339 41.92 -18.55 7.80
CA MET A 339 41.65 -18.77 6.37
C MET A 339 42.97 -18.99 5.62
N ASP A 340 43.34 -20.26 5.39
CA ASP A 340 44.53 -20.63 4.61
C ASP A 340 44.14 -20.93 3.14
N TYR A 341 43.81 -19.88 2.38
CA TYR A 341 43.30 -20.02 1.00
C TYR A 341 44.30 -19.67 -0.10
N ASP A 342 45.50 -19.20 0.25
CA ASP A 342 46.58 -19.03 -0.70
C ASP A 342 47.78 -19.86 -0.22
N ASN A 343 48.31 -20.72 -1.09
CA ASN A 343 49.54 -21.49 -0.89
C ASN A 343 50.79 -20.58 -0.80
N LYS A 344 50.78 -19.58 0.07
CA LYS A 344 51.88 -18.65 0.33
C LYS A 344 52.06 -18.48 1.83
N VAL A 345 52.90 -19.37 2.35
CA VAL A 345 53.62 -19.28 3.62
C VAL A 345 52.73 -19.44 4.85
N HIS A 346 52.93 -20.57 5.55
CA HIS A 346 52.40 -20.85 6.88
C HIS A 346 52.29 -19.59 7.77
N PRO A 347 51.11 -19.32 8.39
CA PRO A 347 50.95 -18.23 9.35
C PRO A 347 51.92 -18.32 10.53
N ASP A 348 52.41 -19.54 10.82
CA ASP A 348 53.39 -19.82 11.87
C ASP A 348 54.72 -19.06 11.67
N ASN A 349 55.13 -18.76 10.43
CA ASN A 349 56.37 -18.02 10.17
C ASN A 349 56.20 -16.49 10.21
N LYS A 350 55.04 -15.95 9.82
CA LYS A 350 54.77 -14.49 9.91
C LYS A 350 54.50 -14.05 11.34
N GLY A 351 53.75 -14.85 12.11
CA GLY A 351 53.51 -14.58 13.53
C GLY A 351 54.82 -14.62 14.33
N LYS A 352 55.65 -15.66 14.13
CA LYS A 352 56.98 -15.75 14.75
C LYS A 352 57.92 -14.61 14.34
N ALA A 353 57.87 -14.16 13.08
CA ALA A 353 58.67 -13.02 12.61
C ALA A 353 58.25 -11.70 13.27
N LYS A 354 56.95 -11.41 13.35
CA LYS A 354 56.43 -10.21 14.04
C LYS A 354 56.65 -10.24 15.55
N VAL A 355 56.46 -11.39 16.19
CA VAL A 355 56.79 -11.57 17.62
C VAL A 355 58.28 -11.34 17.86
N ARG A 356 59.16 -11.81 16.96
CA ARG A 356 60.61 -11.56 17.03
C ARG A 356 60.95 -10.09 16.79
N GLU A 357 60.21 -9.38 15.94
CA GLU A 357 60.34 -7.93 15.73
C GLU A 357 59.93 -7.13 16.98
N ILE A 358 58.79 -7.48 17.60
CA ILE A 358 58.32 -6.90 18.87
C ILE A 358 59.33 -7.18 19.99
N LEU A 359 59.87 -8.41 20.08
CA LEU A 359 60.91 -8.77 21.05
C LEU A 359 62.20 -7.95 20.85
N ASN A 360 62.60 -7.73 19.60
CA ASN A 360 63.79 -6.94 19.30
C ASN A 360 63.59 -5.47 19.68
N LYS A 361 62.40 -4.90 19.42
CA LYS A 361 62.04 -3.53 19.83
C LYS A 361 61.93 -3.40 21.36
N SER A 362 61.42 -4.41 22.08
CA SER A 362 61.37 -4.41 23.54
C SER A 362 62.76 -4.52 24.18
N VAL A 363 63.68 -5.28 23.57
CA VAL A 363 65.09 -5.35 23.99
C VAL A 363 65.81 -4.01 23.74
N GLN A 364 65.48 -3.29 22.65
CA GLN A 364 65.97 -1.92 22.43
C GLN A 364 65.45 -0.95 23.50
N LEU A 365 64.19 -1.06 23.89
CA LEU A 365 63.60 -0.26 24.97
C LEU A 365 64.29 -0.52 26.31
N GLU A 366 64.64 -1.77 26.61
CA GLU A 366 65.37 -2.13 27.83
C GLU A 366 66.81 -1.58 27.83
N LYS A 367 67.50 -1.61 26.68
CA LYS A 367 68.82 -0.96 26.52
C LYS A 367 68.73 0.56 26.71
N PHE A 368 67.67 1.19 26.18
CA PHE A 368 67.42 2.62 26.37
C PHE A 368 67.20 2.96 27.86
N ASN A 369 66.41 2.15 28.57
CA ASN A 369 66.19 2.31 30.03
C ASN A 369 67.47 2.11 30.87
N ARG A 370 68.44 1.31 30.41
CA ARG A 370 69.72 1.11 31.11
C ARG A 370 70.74 2.22 30.85
N MET A 371 70.60 2.98 29.76
CA MET A 371 71.53 4.07 29.40
C MET A 371 71.10 5.46 29.92
N SER A 372 69.83 5.66 30.28
CA SER A 372 69.35 6.96 30.77
C SER A 372 69.60 7.18 32.27
N LYS A 373 70.80 7.66 32.59
CA LYS A 373 70.94 8.80 33.51
C LYS A 373 71.42 9.96 32.64
N VAL A 374 70.60 11.02 32.54
CA VAL A 374 70.81 12.30 31.83
C VAL A 374 70.03 12.46 30.49
N ALA A 375 69.32 13.60 30.41
CA ALA A 375 68.67 14.29 29.28
C ALA A 375 67.19 13.99 28.93
N GLU A 376 66.40 15.07 28.94
CA GLU A 376 64.95 15.18 28.68
C GLU A 376 64.57 14.93 27.20
N HIS A 377 65.55 14.97 26.28
CA HIS A 377 65.37 14.70 24.85
C HIS A 377 65.06 13.22 24.54
N ASP A 378 65.43 12.31 25.45
CA ASP A 378 65.24 10.86 25.31
C ASP A 378 63.80 10.39 25.60
N ALA A 379 62.99 11.20 26.30
CA ALA A 379 61.62 10.85 26.67
C ALA A 379 60.68 10.74 25.45
N ASN A 380 60.85 11.61 24.46
CA ASN A 380 60.03 11.65 23.24
C ASN A 380 60.38 10.51 22.26
N GLN A 381 61.63 10.03 22.28
CA GLN A 381 62.03 8.86 21.49
C GLN A 381 61.55 7.55 22.13
N LYS A 382 61.54 7.50 23.47
CA LYS A 382 60.98 6.41 24.26
C LYS A 382 59.46 6.28 24.08
N SER A 383 58.71 7.39 24.10
CA SER A 383 57.26 7.37 23.86
C SER A 383 56.92 6.90 22.45
N LYS A 384 57.63 7.39 21.42
CA LYS A 384 57.45 6.91 20.03
C LYS A 384 57.70 5.42 19.86
N LEU A 385 58.70 4.87 20.56
CA LEU A 385 58.98 3.43 20.52
C LEU A 385 57.88 2.62 21.24
N LEU A 386 57.37 3.12 22.37
CA LEU A 386 56.22 2.53 23.07
C LEU A 386 54.95 2.56 22.22
N ASP A 387 54.69 3.66 21.52
CA ASP A 387 53.54 3.79 20.62
C ASP A 387 53.68 2.85 19.41
N GLN A 388 54.88 2.68 18.86
CA GLN A 388 55.15 1.70 17.81
C GLN A 388 54.94 0.26 18.28
N ILE A 389 55.44 -0.09 19.47
CA ILE A 389 55.22 -1.42 20.07
C ILE A 389 53.72 -1.66 20.32
N SER A 390 53.01 -0.68 20.87
CA SER A 390 51.56 -0.77 21.12
C SER A 390 50.77 -0.91 19.81
N SER A 391 51.14 -0.16 18.78
CA SER A 391 50.54 -0.25 17.45
C SER A 391 50.81 -1.62 16.81
N ASP A 392 52.05 -2.12 16.88
CA ASP A 392 52.43 -3.43 16.33
C ASP A 392 51.71 -4.58 17.05
N ILE A 393 51.53 -4.48 18.38
CA ILE A 393 50.75 -5.44 19.19
C ILE A 393 49.27 -5.37 18.79
N THR A 394 48.71 -4.17 18.67
CA THR A 394 47.30 -3.98 18.29
C THR A 394 47.05 -4.52 16.87
N GLN A 395 47.99 -4.28 15.96
CA GLN A 395 47.95 -4.81 14.59
C GLN A 395 48.11 -6.34 14.57
N PHE A 396 48.97 -6.91 15.42
CA PHE A 396 49.14 -8.35 15.54
C PHE A 396 47.85 -9.04 16.01
N PHE A 397 47.20 -8.53 17.04
CA PHE A 397 45.91 -9.06 17.51
C PHE A 397 44.80 -8.86 16.46
N LYS A 398 44.78 -7.72 15.77
CA LYS A 398 43.82 -7.46 14.68
C LYS A 398 44.02 -8.36 13.46
N GLU A 399 45.25 -8.79 13.19
CA GLU A 399 45.56 -9.78 12.15
C GLU A 399 45.21 -11.22 12.56
N GLN A 400 45.08 -11.50 13.86
CA GLN A 400 44.59 -12.80 14.37
C GLN A 400 43.05 -12.90 14.42
N GLU A 401 42.32 -11.77 14.39
CA GLU A 401 40.86 -11.74 14.29
C GLU A 401 40.40 -11.80 12.82
N SER A 402 40.63 -12.92 12.15
CA SER A 402 40.16 -13.12 10.78
C SER A 402 38.67 -13.47 10.75
N ARG A 403 37.90 -12.62 10.07
CA ARG A 403 36.45 -12.77 9.85
C ARG A 403 36.17 -13.43 8.51
N LEU A 404 35.09 -14.20 8.45
CA LEU A 404 34.60 -14.79 7.22
C LEU A 404 33.88 -13.72 6.38
N ASP A 405 34.42 -13.43 5.19
CA ASP A 405 33.83 -12.51 4.22
C ASP A 405 33.40 -13.26 2.93
N LEU A 406 32.19 -12.95 2.47
CA LEU A 406 31.56 -13.54 1.28
C LEU A 406 31.36 -12.47 0.23
N GLN A 407 31.83 -12.75 -0.99
CA GLN A 407 31.57 -11.90 -2.15
C GLN A 407 30.17 -12.14 -2.71
N PHE A 408 29.61 -11.17 -3.43
CA PHE A 408 28.25 -11.24 -3.99
C PHE A 408 27.99 -12.54 -4.78
N PHE A 409 28.97 -13.02 -5.56
CA PHE A 409 28.85 -14.26 -6.33
C PHE A 409 28.89 -15.54 -5.47
N ASP A 410 29.42 -15.50 -4.25
CA ASP A 410 29.40 -16.63 -3.31
C ASP A 410 27.96 -16.95 -2.86
N TYR A 411 27.05 -15.96 -2.92
CA TYR A 411 25.64 -16.12 -2.56
C TYR A 411 24.79 -16.81 -3.65
N PHE A 412 25.16 -16.67 -4.92
CA PHE A 412 24.36 -17.15 -6.06
C PHE A 412 24.64 -18.59 -6.48
N GLY A 413 25.38 -19.39 -5.69
CA GLY A 413 25.98 -20.70 -6.01
C GLY A 413 25.12 -21.75 -6.74
N CYS A 414 24.70 -21.42 -7.96
CA CYS A 414 23.83 -22.12 -8.89
C CYS A 414 24.63 -22.53 -10.14
N CYS A 415 25.77 -21.90 -10.39
CA CYS A 415 26.73 -22.43 -11.35
C CYS A 415 27.52 -23.55 -10.64
N GLN A 416 27.34 -24.79 -11.08
CA GLN A 416 28.05 -26.00 -10.62
C GLN A 416 29.59 -25.94 -10.76
N CYS A 417 30.15 -24.79 -11.10
CA CYS A 417 31.57 -24.57 -11.36
C CYS A 417 32.19 -23.81 -10.19
N LYS A 418 32.54 -24.57 -9.13
CA LYS A 418 33.46 -24.31 -8.01
C LYS A 418 32.79 -24.67 -6.67
N LYS A 419 33.07 -25.89 -6.20
CA LYS A 419 32.91 -26.25 -4.78
C LYS A 419 33.86 -25.36 -3.97
N GLY A 420 33.41 -24.17 -3.58
CA GLY A 420 34.19 -23.27 -2.75
C GLY A 420 34.23 -23.81 -1.33
N GLY A 421 35.41 -24.14 -0.80
CA GLY A 421 35.56 -24.67 0.55
C GLY A 421 35.02 -23.73 1.66
N LYS A 422 34.78 -22.45 1.35
CA LYS A 422 34.04 -21.52 2.23
C LYS A 422 32.65 -22.05 2.60
N ARG A 423 31.89 -22.62 1.65
CA ARG A 423 30.53 -23.12 1.91
C ARG A 423 30.55 -24.39 2.77
N GLU A 424 31.55 -25.25 2.57
CA GLU A 424 31.77 -26.43 3.40
C GLU A 424 32.17 -26.03 4.83
N LEU A 425 33.05 -25.04 4.99
CA LEU A 425 33.44 -24.49 6.29
C LEU A 425 32.25 -23.88 7.04
N ILE A 426 31.38 -23.12 6.34
CA ILE A 426 30.14 -22.57 6.91
C ILE A 426 29.24 -23.71 7.39
N ASN A 427 29.02 -24.73 6.57
CA ASN A 427 28.14 -25.86 6.92
C ASN A 427 28.69 -26.67 8.12
N PHE A 428 30.00 -26.94 8.13
CA PHE A 428 30.66 -27.63 9.24
C PHE A 428 30.52 -26.85 10.55
N SER A 429 30.83 -25.56 10.51
CA SER A 429 30.77 -24.69 11.69
C SER A 429 29.34 -24.46 12.19
N MET A 430 28.37 -24.34 11.27
CA MET A 430 26.95 -24.29 11.63
C MET A 430 26.44 -25.60 12.25
N GLY A 431 26.96 -26.76 11.80
CA GLY A 431 26.66 -28.04 12.44
C GLY A 431 27.11 -28.06 13.92
N LYS A 432 28.30 -27.52 14.20
CA LYS A 432 28.82 -27.37 15.56
C LYS A 432 27.97 -26.40 16.40
N ILE A 433 27.59 -25.25 15.84
CA ILE A 433 26.72 -24.26 16.52
C ILE A 433 25.36 -24.86 16.85
N THR A 434 24.75 -25.55 15.89
CA THR A 434 23.41 -26.14 16.05
C THR A 434 23.41 -27.19 17.17
N HIS A 435 24.48 -27.98 17.28
CA HIS A 435 24.66 -28.92 18.37
C HIS A 435 24.83 -28.20 19.73
N THR A 436 25.55 -27.08 19.78
CA THR A 436 25.75 -26.32 21.03
C THR A 436 24.53 -25.48 21.44
N LEU A 437 23.68 -25.10 20.48
CA LEU A 437 22.43 -24.37 20.71
C LEU A 437 21.23 -25.31 20.93
N ASP A 438 21.44 -26.63 20.90
CA ASP A 438 20.40 -27.59 21.27
C ASP A 438 20.03 -27.36 22.74
N ILE A 439 18.75 -27.08 22.98
CA ILE A 439 18.17 -26.88 24.31
C ILE A 439 18.54 -28.06 25.22
N THR A 440 18.57 -29.28 24.69
CA THR A 440 18.96 -30.49 25.42
C THR A 440 20.42 -30.44 25.85
N TYR A 441 21.31 -29.97 24.97
CA TYR A 441 22.73 -29.80 25.27
C TYR A 441 22.97 -28.67 26.27
N ILE A 442 22.31 -27.52 26.09
CA ILE A 442 22.35 -26.39 27.03
C ILE A 442 21.88 -26.84 28.41
N ILE A 443 20.75 -27.53 28.49
CA ILE A 443 20.23 -28.09 29.75
C ILE A 443 21.21 -29.09 30.36
N LYS A 444 21.79 -30.00 29.57
CA LYS A 444 22.82 -30.94 30.07
C LYS A 444 24.06 -30.23 30.60
N LYS A 445 24.53 -29.16 29.95
CA LYS A 445 25.65 -28.35 30.44
C LYS A 445 25.30 -27.55 31.68
N LEU A 446 24.09 -27.01 31.77
CA LEU A 446 23.58 -26.41 33.00
C LEU A 446 23.49 -27.44 34.14
N GLN A 447 23.09 -28.68 33.85
CA GLN A 447 23.11 -29.79 34.82
C GLN A 447 24.54 -30.18 35.23
N GLU A 448 25.51 -30.19 34.31
CA GLU A 448 26.92 -30.40 34.64
C GLU A 448 27.45 -29.29 35.57
N ILE A 449 27.05 -28.04 35.33
CA ILE A 449 27.36 -26.91 36.21
C ILE A 449 26.70 -27.09 37.58
N ASP A 450 25.44 -27.56 37.64
CA ASP A 450 24.77 -27.86 38.92
C ASP A 450 25.42 -29.04 39.66
N LYS A 451 25.92 -30.05 38.93
CA LYS A 451 26.76 -31.12 39.52
C LYS A 451 28.08 -30.58 40.04
N LEU A 452 28.71 -29.64 39.33
CA LEU A 452 29.92 -28.99 39.79
C LEU A 452 29.67 -28.16 41.06
N LYS A 453 28.52 -27.48 41.16
CA LYS A 453 28.08 -26.81 42.41
C LYS A 453 27.96 -27.82 43.55
N LEU A 454 27.38 -29.00 43.31
CA LEU A 454 27.25 -30.07 44.31
C LEU A 454 28.60 -30.64 44.77
N ILE A 455 29.64 -30.55 43.93
CA ILE A 455 31.00 -30.99 44.27
C ILE A 455 31.78 -29.89 45.00
N LEU A 456 31.64 -28.63 44.58
CA LEU A 456 32.40 -27.48 45.10
C LEU A 456 31.79 -26.86 46.36
N LEU A 457 30.48 -27.01 46.58
CA LEU A 457 29.74 -26.36 47.65
C LEU A 457 29.08 -27.38 48.56
N SER A 458 29.05 -27.09 49.87
CA SER A 458 28.30 -27.89 50.85
C SER A 458 26.79 -27.76 50.64
N SER A 459 26.01 -28.71 51.18
CA SER A 459 24.54 -28.71 51.05
C SER A 459 23.92 -27.38 51.52
N ASP A 460 24.49 -26.78 52.56
CA ASP A 460 24.00 -25.52 53.13
C ASP A 460 24.50 -24.32 52.31
N GLN A 461 25.73 -24.36 51.77
CA GLN A 461 26.23 -23.33 50.84
C GLN A 461 25.38 -23.26 49.56
N ILE A 462 24.88 -24.40 49.07
CA ILE A 462 24.00 -24.44 47.88
C ILE A 462 22.63 -23.82 48.18
N LYS A 463 22.03 -24.14 49.33
CA LYS A 463 20.75 -23.52 49.76
C LYS A 463 20.88 -22.00 49.91
N LEU A 464 22.02 -21.54 50.43
CA LEU A 464 22.31 -20.12 50.56
C LEU A 464 22.58 -19.45 49.20
N PHE A 465 23.31 -20.12 48.31
CA PHE A 465 23.60 -19.67 46.95
C PHE A 465 22.31 -19.52 46.12
N ASP A 466 21.38 -20.45 46.25
CA ASP A 466 20.10 -20.42 45.52
C ASP A 466 19.14 -19.32 46.01
N TYR A 467 19.41 -18.73 47.19
CA TYR A 467 18.64 -17.62 47.77
C TYR A 467 19.28 -16.25 47.52
N LEU A 468 20.35 -16.19 46.73
CA LEU A 468 20.92 -14.91 46.31
C LEU A 468 19.83 -14.06 45.62
N PRO A 469 19.70 -12.78 46.00
CA PRO A 469 18.60 -11.95 45.57
C PRO A 469 18.59 -11.79 44.04
N LYS A 470 17.42 -11.96 43.43
CA LYS A 470 17.21 -11.64 42.01
C LYS A 470 17.51 -10.15 41.79
N PRO A 471 18.13 -9.76 40.67
CA PRO A 471 18.39 -8.36 40.39
C PRO A 471 17.08 -7.56 40.31
N LYS A 472 17.05 -6.39 40.94
CA LYS A 472 15.92 -5.46 40.90
C LYS A 472 16.04 -4.60 39.64
N LEU A 473 15.08 -4.72 38.72
CA LEU A 473 15.03 -3.90 37.51
C LEU A 473 14.53 -2.48 37.85
N GLY A 474 15.45 -1.51 37.85
CA GLY A 474 15.10 -0.08 37.85
C GLY A 474 15.01 0.46 36.42
N LEU A 475 14.14 1.45 36.19
CA LEU A 475 13.91 2.10 34.89
C LEU A 475 15.15 2.79 34.25
N HIS A 476 16.30 2.80 34.92
CA HIS A 476 17.52 3.48 34.48
C HIS A 476 18.81 2.71 34.82
N MET A 477 19.04 1.54 34.21
CA MET A 477 20.33 0.85 34.32
C MET A 477 20.95 0.56 32.95
N LYS A 478 22.19 1.06 32.74
CA LYS A 478 23.04 0.72 31.59
C LYS A 478 23.68 -0.65 31.82
N ALA A 479 23.78 -1.42 30.73
CA ALA A 479 24.19 -2.81 30.74
C ALA A 479 25.69 -3.01 31.03
N SER A 480 25.97 -3.68 32.14
CA SER A 480 27.18 -4.46 32.49
C SER A 480 26.89 -5.05 33.88
N GLU A 481 27.03 -6.31 34.25
CA GLU A 481 27.63 -7.51 33.68
C GLU A 481 26.99 -8.72 34.42
N ASN A 482 26.84 -9.83 33.70
CA ASN A 482 26.78 -11.23 34.15
C ASN A 482 25.67 -11.66 35.14
N GLU A 483 24.59 -12.17 34.54
CA GLU A 483 23.38 -12.75 35.16
C GLU A 483 23.44 -14.29 35.06
N TYR A 484 23.31 -15.03 36.17
CA TYR A 484 23.10 -16.48 36.16
C TYR A 484 21.87 -16.85 37.00
N CYS A 485 20.95 -17.62 36.43
CA CYS A 485 19.88 -18.33 37.14
C CYS A 485 20.05 -19.84 36.87
N SER A 486 19.93 -20.68 37.90
CA SER A 486 19.73 -22.12 37.67
C SER A 486 18.24 -22.35 37.35
N ILE A 487 17.98 -22.88 36.15
CA ILE A 487 16.64 -23.02 35.54
C ILE A 487 15.92 -24.32 35.96
N LEU A 488 16.60 -25.23 36.67
CA LEU A 488 16.20 -26.65 36.70
C LEU A 488 15.64 -27.17 38.03
N LYS A 489 15.17 -26.31 38.94
CA LYS A 489 14.51 -26.78 40.17
C LYS A 489 12.98 -26.70 40.09
N PRO A 490 12.25 -27.66 40.69
CA PRO A 490 10.79 -27.59 40.83
C PRO A 490 10.40 -26.33 41.61
N GLU A 491 9.25 -25.75 41.25
CA GLU A 491 8.76 -24.48 41.79
C GLU A 491 8.38 -24.64 43.28
N GLN A 492 9.33 -24.38 44.18
CA GLN A 492 9.08 -24.21 45.61
C GLN A 492 8.62 -22.76 45.90
N SER A 493 7.71 -22.60 46.86
CA SER A 493 7.24 -21.29 47.34
C SER A 493 8.43 -20.44 47.83
N ASP A 494 8.42 -19.15 47.51
CA ASP A 494 9.49 -18.22 47.90
C ASP A 494 9.69 -18.15 49.43
N LEU A 495 8.63 -18.43 50.19
CA LEU A 495 8.69 -18.54 51.66
C LEU A 495 9.48 -19.76 52.14
N ASP A 496 9.31 -20.90 51.48
CA ASP A 496 9.99 -22.14 51.86
C ASP A 496 11.49 -22.04 51.56
N LYS A 497 11.85 -21.42 50.42
CA LYS A 497 13.23 -21.11 50.06
C LYS A 497 13.90 -20.19 51.09
N ALA A 498 13.16 -19.20 51.59
CA ALA A 498 13.66 -18.27 52.60
C ALA A 498 13.96 -18.97 53.94
N LEU A 499 13.07 -19.87 54.36
CA LEU A 499 13.26 -20.65 55.58
C LEU A 499 14.41 -21.65 55.46
N GLU A 500 14.59 -22.27 54.31
CA GLU A 500 15.71 -23.17 54.03
C GLU A 500 17.05 -22.42 53.99
N ALA A 501 17.11 -21.28 53.32
CA ALA A 501 18.30 -20.43 53.26
C ALA A 501 18.68 -19.88 54.63
N GLN A 502 17.71 -19.54 55.47
CA GLN A 502 17.94 -19.08 56.84
C GLN A 502 18.55 -20.18 57.71
N LYS A 503 18.01 -21.40 57.65
CA LYS A 503 18.56 -22.56 58.39
C LYS A 503 19.98 -22.89 57.91
N ALA A 504 20.19 -22.85 56.60
CA ALA A 504 21.50 -23.06 56.00
C ALA A 504 22.51 -21.99 56.45
N PHE A 505 22.10 -20.72 56.49
CA PHE A 505 22.94 -19.62 56.98
C PHE A 505 23.38 -19.82 58.44
N GLN A 506 22.49 -20.31 59.30
CA GLN A 506 22.80 -20.60 60.70
C GLN A 506 23.83 -21.73 60.83
N GLN A 507 23.69 -22.79 60.04
CA GLN A 507 24.59 -23.94 60.06
C GLN A 507 25.99 -23.62 59.50
N LEU A 508 26.07 -22.66 58.58
CA LEU A 508 27.32 -22.21 57.98
C LEU A 508 28.09 -21.20 58.84
N GLN A 509 27.46 -20.60 59.85
CA GLN A 509 28.10 -19.59 60.71
C GLN A 509 29.18 -20.21 61.62
N ASP A 510 29.07 -21.51 61.89
CA ASP A 510 29.99 -22.29 62.73
C ASP A 510 31.06 -23.06 61.93
N GLN A 511 31.05 -22.96 60.59
CA GLN A 511 32.02 -23.65 59.70
C GLN A 511 33.12 -22.70 59.21
N ASP A 512 34.38 -23.12 59.35
CA ASP A 512 35.58 -22.34 59.03
C ASP A 512 36.11 -22.68 57.62
N ASP A 513 35.30 -22.39 56.59
CA ASP A 513 35.64 -22.63 55.17
C ASP A 513 35.96 -21.32 54.44
N GLU A 514 36.91 -21.32 53.50
CA GLU A 514 37.28 -20.11 52.70
C GLU A 514 36.16 -19.57 51.78
N ILE A 515 35.15 -20.39 51.47
CA ILE A 515 34.08 -20.10 50.51
C ILE A 515 32.89 -19.41 51.18
N THR A 516 32.53 -19.85 52.40
CA THR A 516 31.42 -19.31 53.20
C THR A 516 31.46 -17.78 53.38
N PRO A 517 32.59 -17.14 53.78
CA PRO A 517 32.64 -15.69 53.97
C PRO A 517 32.53 -14.91 52.64
N LYS A 518 32.89 -15.52 51.50
CA LYS A 518 32.70 -14.91 50.18
C LYS A 518 31.24 -14.95 49.76
N LEU A 519 30.55 -16.06 50.05
CA LEU A 519 29.12 -16.22 49.75
C LEU A 519 28.25 -15.28 50.60
N VAL A 520 28.58 -15.12 51.89
CA VAL A 520 27.86 -14.21 52.80
C VAL A 520 27.99 -12.74 52.36
N LYS A 521 29.14 -12.34 51.76
CA LYS A 521 29.32 -10.99 51.21
C LYS A 521 28.48 -10.69 49.96
N LEU A 522 27.96 -11.71 49.29
CA LEU A 522 27.11 -11.55 48.10
C LEU A 522 25.62 -11.43 48.47
N LEU A 523 25.26 -11.67 49.73
CA LEU A 523 23.90 -11.46 50.23
C LEU A 523 23.66 -9.98 50.57
N ASP A 524 22.43 -9.52 50.39
CA ASP A 524 22.00 -8.16 50.76
C ASP A 524 22.17 -7.95 52.28
N GLU A 525 22.72 -6.79 52.69
CA GLU A 525 23.04 -6.47 54.09
C GLU A 525 21.79 -6.55 54.99
N ASP A 526 20.63 -6.13 54.46
CA ASP A 526 19.34 -6.19 55.16
C ASP A 526 18.87 -7.64 55.38
N LEU A 527 19.16 -8.53 54.42
CA LEU A 527 18.84 -9.96 54.50
C LEU A 527 19.73 -10.67 55.51
N VAL A 528 21.03 -10.35 55.52
CA VAL A 528 21.97 -10.83 56.52
C VAL A 528 21.58 -10.36 57.92
N ALA A 529 21.12 -9.11 58.06
CA ALA A 529 20.59 -8.59 59.32
C ALA A 529 19.34 -9.35 59.79
N LEU A 530 18.42 -9.66 58.87
CA LEU A 530 17.21 -10.46 59.15
C LEU A 530 17.54 -11.89 59.58
N PHE A 531 18.46 -12.58 58.89
CA PHE A 531 18.88 -13.93 59.26
C PHE A 531 19.58 -13.96 60.64
N LYS A 532 20.30 -12.90 61.00
CA LYS A 532 20.90 -12.73 62.33
C LYS A 532 19.89 -12.36 63.42
N LEU A 533 18.81 -11.63 63.11
CA LEU A 533 17.82 -11.15 64.10
C LEU A 533 17.01 -12.25 64.78
N GLN A 534 16.85 -13.42 64.15
CA GLN A 534 16.18 -14.57 64.79
C GLN A 534 17.07 -15.41 65.71
N LEU A 535 18.38 -15.11 65.82
CA LEU A 535 19.27 -15.77 66.80
C LEU A 535 18.92 -15.44 68.26
N ASN A 536 18.15 -14.37 68.51
CA ASN A 536 17.74 -13.97 69.85
C ASN A 536 16.23 -14.13 70.08
N LYS A 537 15.70 -15.35 69.88
CA LYS A 537 14.41 -15.75 70.47
C LYS A 537 14.53 -16.97 71.36
N GLY A 538 15.37 -16.84 72.38
CA GLY A 538 14.96 -17.19 73.74
C GLY A 538 14.54 -15.90 74.45
N VAL A 539 13.54 -15.98 75.33
CA VAL A 539 13.08 -14.93 76.27
C VAL A 539 11.91 -14.06 75.80
N ASN A 540 10.71 -14.57 76.10
CA ASN A 540 9.60 -13.79 76.61
C ASN A 540 10.05 -12.98 77.85
N ARG A 541 9.97 -11.65 77.78
CA ARG A 541 9.32 -10.73 78.75
C ARG A 541 10.01 -9.37 78.75
N SER A 542 9.17 -8.35 78.58
CA SER A 542 9.34 -7.00 79.11
C SER A 542 10.43 -6.12 78.49
N LEU A 543 10.01 -5.21 77.62
CA LEU A 543 10.08 -3.78 77.94
C LEU A 543 9.12 -2.96 77.05
N LYS A 544 7.93 -2.72 77.61
CA LYS A 544 7.18 -1.49 77.39
C LYS A 544 8.14 -0.32 77.63
N LYS A 545 8.54 0.40 76.57
CA LYS A 545 8.78 1.85 76.49
C LYS A 545 9.59 2.20 75.24
N THR A 546 8.90 2.38 74.12
CA THR A 546 9.38 3.21 72.98
C THR A 546 8.20 3.88 72.28
N GLY A 547 7.25 4.40 73.06
CA GLY A 547 6.16 5.27 72.57
C GLY A 547 6.56 6.75 72.46
N GLN A 548 7.85 7.09 72.58
CA GLN A 548 8.34 8.48 72.53
C GLN A 548 9.39 8.71 71.43
N LEU A 549 9.86 7.66 70.74
CA LEU A 549 10.78 7.78 69.60
C LEU A 549 10.03 7.89 68.26
N ALA A 550 8.85 7.28 68.15
CA ALA A 550 8.00 7.37 66.96
C ALA A 550 7.46 8.80 66.74
N ASP A 551 7.05 9.50 67.80
CA ASP A 551 6.56 10.88 67.70
C ASP A 551 7.69 11.88 67.38
N ALA A 552 8.91 11.65 67.85
CA ALA A 552 10.07 12.48 67.52
C ALA A 552 10.54 12.28 66.06
N VAL A 553 10.49 11.04 65.55
CA VAL A 553 10.82 10.72 64.15
C VAL A 553 9.73 11.21 63.20
N GLN A 554 8.47 11.15 63.59
CA GLN A 554 7.35 11.66 62.79
C GLN A 554 7.34 13.21 62.73
N GLN A 555 7.73 13.90 63.80
CA GLN A 555 7.92 15.36 63.78
C GLN A 555 9.16 15.80 62.95
N LEU A 556 10.26 15.03 62.97
CA LEU A 556 11.43 15.26 62.10
C LEU A 556 11.14 15.02 60.61
N MET A 557 10.28 14.03 60.28
CA MET A 557 9.85 13.80 58.89
C MET A 557 8.88 14.88 58.39
N ILE A 558 8.02 15.43 59.25
CA ILE A 558 7.10 16.52 58.87
C ILE A 558 7.84 17.86 58.67
N MET A 559 8.92 18.12 59.43
CA MET A 559 9.78 19.30 59.21
C MET A 559 10.59 19.21 57.91
N ASN A 560 11.20 18.05 57.61
CA ASN A 560 11.96 17.83 56.36
C ASN A 560 11.07 17.83 55.10
N ALA A 561 9.80 17.43 55.22
CA ALA A 561 8.83 17.49 54.12
C ALA A 561 8.40 18.93 53.80
N LYS A 562 8.25 19.80 54.82
CA LYS A 562 7.95 21.23 54.63
C LYS A 562 9.14 22.01 54.04
N GLU A 563 10.37 21.68 54.40
CA GLU A 563 11.58 22.28 53.80
C GLU A 563 11.73 21.96 52.30
N LYS A 564 11.41 20.72 51.89
CA LYS A 564 11.42 20.30 50.47
C LYS A 564 10.31 20.92 49.63
N GLU A 565 9.16 21.25 50.23
CA GLU A 565 8.07 21.98 49.56
C GLU A 565 8.42 23.48 49.36
N ILE A 566 9.14 24.09 50.31
CA ILE A 566 9.65 25.48 50.22
C ILE A 566 10.80 25.59 49.20
N GLU A 567 11.67 24.58 49.07
CA GLU A 567 12.68 24.51 48.00
C GLU A 567 12.08 24.29 46.60
N LYS A 568 10.99 23.50 46.49
CA LYS A 568 10.31 23.28 45.19
C LYS A 568 9.57 24.51 44.71
N THR A 569 8.94 25.27 45.62
CA THR A 569 8.24 26.52 45.26
C THR A 569 9.20 27.67 44.92
N SER A 570 10.38 27.73 45.54
CA SER A 570 11.44 28.69 45.15
C SER A 570 12.15 28.33 43.83
N LYS A 571 12.34 27.03 43.51
CA LYS A 571 12.84 26.57 42.20
C LYS A 571 11.81 26.75 41.06
N LYS A 572 10.50 26.64 41.33
CA LYS A 572 9.43 26.94 40.35
C LYS A 572 9.31 28.44 40.04
N LYS A 573 9.49 29.34 41.02
CA LYS A 573 9.57 30.80 40.77
C LYS A 573 10.83 31.20 39.98
N LYS A 574 11.98 30.56 40.20
CA LYS A 574 13.20 30.78 39.39
C LYS A 574 13.11 30.25 37.95
N LYS A 575 12.30 29.22 37.69
CA LYS A 575 12.10 28.67 36.33
C LYS A 575 11.10 29.51 35.52
N LYS A 576 10.05 30.05 36.15
CA LYS A 576 9.06 30.93 35.50
C LYS A 576 9.61 32.32 35.12
N ASN A 577 10.57 32.86 35.88
CA ASN A 577 11.27 34.12 35.53
C ASN A 577 12.39 33.93 34.48
N LYS A 578 12.72 32.68 34.08
CA LYS A 578 13.73 32.38 33.05
C LYS A 578 13.11 32.03 31.68
N GLU A 579 11.80 31.77 31.65
CA GLU A 579 11.01 31.55 30.44
C GLU A 579 10.29 32.83 29.96
N SER A 580 10.21 33.89 30.78
CA SER A 580 9.69 35.21 30.38
C SER A 580 10.78 36.19 29.87
N SER A 581 12.03 35.76 29.74
CA SER A 581 13.15 36.57 29.24
C SER A 581 13.73 36.06 27.92
N ASN A 582 13.08 35.08 27.27
CA ASN A 582 13.53 34.46 26.02
C ASN A 582 12.46 34.46 24.91
N SER A 583 11.40 35.30 25.05
CA SER A 583 10.37 35.51 24.02
C SER A 583 10.31 36.95 23.49
N GLU A 584 11.35 37.75 23.73
CA GLU A 584 11.58 39.04 23.07
C GLU A 584 12.98 39.01 22.45
N ASN A 585 13.11 38.42 21.25
CA ASN A 585 14.17 38.67 20.26
C ASN A 585 14.09 37.65 19.11
N SER A 586 13.10 37.79 18.23
CA SER A 586 13.20 37.31 16.84
C SER A 586 12.03 37.83 15.98
N GLU A 587 11.94 39.15 15.81
CA GLU A 587 11.25 39.78 14.66
C GLU A 587 12.10 40.97 14.22
N SER A 588 12.87 40.83 13.14
CA SER A 588 13.42 41.93 12.32
C SER A 588 14.38 41.40 11.25
N SER A 589 14.22 41.88 10.01
CA SER A 589 15.09 41.79 8.80
C SER A 589 15.07 40.45 8.03
N GLY A 590 14.98 40.37 6.70
CA GLY A 590 14.85 41.32 5.59
C GLY A 590 14.45 40.49 4.34
N SER A 591 13.61 40.94 3.40
CA SER A 591 13.86 41.93 2.33
C SER A 591 15.12 41.69 1.50
N GLU A 592 14.91 41.60 0.18
CA GLU A 592 15.87 41.75 -0.94
C GLU A 592 16.69 40.54 -1.40
N ASN A 593 16.18 39.78 -2.37
CA ASN A 593 16.61 39.81 -3.79
C ASN A 593 15.87 38.75 -4.63
#